data_AF-A0A1Y4LBH6-F1
#
_entry.id   AF-A0A1Y4LBH6-F1
#
_cell.length_a   1.000
_cell.length_b   1.000
_cell.length_c   1.000
_cell.angle_alpha   90.00
_cell.angle_beta   90.00
_cell.angle_gamma   90.00
#
_symmetry.space_group_name_H-M   'P 1'
#
loop_
_entity.id
_entity.type
_entity.pdbx_description
1 polymer ?
#
loop_
_entity_poly.entity_id
_entity_poly.type
_entity_poly.pdbx_seq_one_letter_code
_entity_poly.pdbx_strand_id
1 'polypeptide(L)'
;MQLTGRKIGMQNRLTVTIAGQKFSLVADEPEAYMKEIAALADQKIAEAKKLVGNTTFSTGVLATLNMADEAVKLRHQCEEYKNQAQEQQEALAKSKSELGLMQDELDTMRRARPDEDPAVLLAEIKRLEKELDTAHNLHDSVCAESDAEMARLNGQIDQLTRDRDQAKARLSDMDALQMRIQALTRETQELREELTRAQAEKAAAVHEQENSLQSEIDQLNAALDALHVKESTQSAEAQDQIDALNKQIESLNEEIEILRGARTDTEPLYAEIRNLQNALDAKEKQVSENIQLKEEIEGLKHKLVENDPEPLRNEIRNLQNALDTKEKQVGENSRLKAQIEELDERLKRNDPAPLYAQIRQLQAALDERRSQADENARLRDEMQRLRDSYHDVRPTVEFEQLNKELTDVKAELSKAKIQLAGREIGEIGELRRELTRLRQLEKDYNNMEDPEPLHAEIDRLQEEVKRAHLETLEAEKKAAPQHDAGDLAEIERLKQELEEAHKAAEQPAPAAEPVNEQPDERDAEMQALQAELKKVKAELNRQIQINQSQAPRGKKKKGGK
;
A
#
# COMPACT_ATOMS: atom_id res chain seq x y z
N MET A 1 -39.53 75.92 -90.02
CA MET A 1 -39.41 76.35 -91.43
C MET A 1 -39.55 75.10 -92.30
N GLN A 2 -40.12 75.21 -93.51
CA GLN A 2 -40.47 74.05 -94.35
C GLN A 2 -39.24 73.37 -94.97
N LEU A 3 -39.40 72.08 -95.30
CA LEU A 3 -39.04 71.38 -96.56
C LEU A 3 -38.86 69.88 -96.24
N THR A 4 -39.92 69.07 -96.25
CA THR A 4 -40.38 68.32 -97.44
C THR A 4 -39.25 67.73 -98.27
N GLY A 5 -39.05 66.41 -98.16
CA GLY A 5 -38.00 65.70 -98.88
C GLY A 5 -38.17 64.19 -98.79
N ARG A 6 -39.36 63.68 -99.13
CA ARG A 6 -39.63 62.23 -99.25
C ARG A 6 -38.88 61.72 -100.48
N LYS A 7 -37.56 61.59 -100.37
CA LYS A 7 -36.68 61.10 -101.43
C LYS A 7 -37.07 59.65 -101.69
N ILE A 8 -37.71 59.42 -102.84
CA ILE A 8 -38.00 58.09 -103.35
C ILE A 8 -36.66 57.35 -103.39
N GLY A 9 -36.56 56.22 -102.69
CA GLY A 9 -35.30 55.48 -102.61
C GLY A 9 -34.82 55.11 -104.00
N MET A 10 -33.74 55.75 -104.45
CA MET A 10 -32.97 55.26 -105.58
C MET A 10 -32.22 54.04 -105.07
N GLN A 11 -32.94 52.91 -105.03
CA GLN A 11 -32.44 51.60 -104.71
C GLN A 11 -31.31 51.26 -105.68
N ASN A 12 -30.07 51.52 -105.25
CA ASN A 12 -28.89 51.31 -106.07
C ASN A 12 -28.67 49.80 -106.20
N ARG A 13 -29.11 49.25 -107.34
CA ARG A 13 -28.87 47.85 -107.71
C ARG A 13 -27.42 47.70 -108.15
N LEU A 14 -26.56 47.34 -107.20
CA LEU A 14 -25.14 47.14 -107.41
C LEU A 14 -24.82 45.65 -107.41
N THR A 15 -24.11 45.18 -108.44
CA THR A 15 -23.50 43.84 -108.41
C THR A 15 -22.07 43.94 -107.87
N VAL A 16 -21.83 43.37 -106.70
CA VAL A 16 -20.50 43.22 -106.09
C VAL A 16 -20.02 41.78 -106.19
N THR A 17 -18.71 41.56 -106.04
CA THR A 17 -18.14 40.21 -105.89
C THR A 17 -17.57 40.09 -104.48
N ILE A 18 -17.99 39.07 -103.73
CA ILE A 18 -17.53 38.78 -102.36
C ILE A 18 -17.26 37.27 -102.27
N ALA A 19 -16.11 36.89 -101.73
CA ALA A 19 -15.61 35.51 -101.65
C ALA A 19 -15.56 34.78 -103.02
N GLY A 20 -15.40 35.53 -104.11
CA GLY A 20 -15.47 35.03 -105.48
C GLY A 20 -16.88 34.77 -106.04
N GLN A 21 -17.95 35.07 -105.27
CA GLN A 21 -19.34 34.97 -105.72
C GLN A 21 -19.92 36.35 -106.02
N LYS A 22 -20.75 36.46 -107.06
CA LYS A 22 -21.42 37.71 -107.44
C LYS A 22 -22.75 37.86 -106.71
N PHE A 23 -22.90 38.95 -105.96
CA PHE A 23 -24.13 39.30 -105.25
C PHE A 23 -24.72 40.59 -105.82
N SER A 24 -26.01 40.59 -106.15
CA SER A 24 -26.75 41.80 -106.48
C SER A 24 -27.36 42.37 -105.20
N LEU A 25 -26.74 43.42 -104.67
CA LEU A 25 -27.22 44.14 -103.49
C LEU A 25 -28.17 45.26 -103.89
N VAL A 26 -29.06 45.62 -102.97
CA VAL A 26 -29.94 46.78 -103.04
C VAL A 26 -29.76 47.57 -101.76
N ALA A 27 -29.31 48.81 -101.88
CA ALA A 27 -28.96 49.68 -100.77
C ALA A 27 -29.41 51.13 -101.06
N ASP A 28 -29.65 51.91 -100.01
CA ASP A 28 -29.99 53.34 -100.10
C ASP A 28 -28.73 54.23 -100.05
N GLU A 29 -27.60 53.65 -99.63
CA GLU A 29 -26.29 54.27 -99.57
C GLU A 29 -25.63 54.48 -100.96
N PRO A 30 -24.65 55.39 -101.08
CA PRO A 30 -23.92 55.60 -102.33
C PRO A 30 -23.16 54.36 -102.80
N GLU A 31 -23.13 54.14 -104.12
CA GLU A 31 -22.46 52.98 -104.74
C GLU A 31 -20.99 52.83 -104.33
N ALA A 32 -20.26 53.94 -104.15
CA ALA A 32 -18.87 53.94 -103.70
C ALA A 32 -18.69 53.34 -102.29
N TYR A 33 -19.54 53.75 -101.33
CA TYR A 33 -19.53 53.24 -99.97
C TYR A 33 -19.91 51.76 -99.92
N MET A 34 -20.90 51.35 -100.73
CA MET A 34 -21.28 49.94 -100.83
C MET A 34 -20.20 49.06 -101.49
N LYS A 35 -19.39 49.61 -102.41
CA LYS A 35 -18.19 48.93 -102.93
C LYS A 35 -17.10 48.82 -101.87
N GLU A 36 -16.91 49.84 -101.03
CA GLU A 36 -15.94 49.83 -99.94
C GLU A 36 -16.31 48.79 -98.86
N ILE A 37 -17.58 48.74 -98.43
CA ILE A 37 -18.09 47.68 -97.55
C ILE A 37 -17.91 46.30 -98.18
N ALA A 38 -18.22 46.12 -99.46
CA ALA A 38 -18.07 44.84 -100.13
C ALA A 38 -16.59 44.40 -100.24
N ALA A 39 -15.67 45.34 -100.49
CA ALA A 39 -14.23 45.09 -100.50
C ALA A 39 -13.70 44.73 -99.10
N LEU A 40 -14.17 45.43 -98.05
CA LEU A 40 -13.84 45.11 -96.66
C LEU A 40 -14.35 43.72 -96.26
N ALA A 41 -15.59 43.39 -96.64
CA ALA A 41 -16.17 42.07 -96.39
C ALA A 41 -15.41 40.96 -97.13
N ASP A 42 -15.03 41.18 -98.40
CA ASP A 42 -14.22 40.24 -99.18
C ASP A 42 -12.83 40.04 -98.55
N GLN A 43 -12.17 41.13 -98.12
CA GLN A 43 -10.91 41.07 -97.37
C GLN A 43 -11.05 40.28 -96.07
N LYS A 44 -12.06 40.56 -95.23
CA LYS A 44 -12.27 39.88 -93.94
C LYS A 44 -12.59 38.40 -94.12
N ILE A 45 -13.32 38.03 -95.16
CA ILE A 45 -13.56 36.63 -95.53
C ILE A 45 -12.26 35.96 -96.03
N ALA A 46 -11.45 36.66 -96.83
CA ALA A 46 -10.15 36.14 -97.27
C ALA A 46 -9.14 35.96 -96.10
N GLU A 47 -9.15 36.86 -95.12
CA GLU A 47 -8.38 36.75 -93.87
C GLU A 47 -8.86 35.55 -93.02
N ALA A 48 -10.17 35.43 -92.78
CA ALA A 48 -10.74 34.30 -92.06
C ALA A 48 -10.46 32.94 -92.73
N LYS A 49 -10.43 32.89 -94.08
CA LYS A 49 -10.16 31.67 -94.85
C LYS A 49 -8.74 31.15 -94.64
N LYS A 50 -7.76 32.03 -94.40
CA LYS A 50 -6.37 31.65 -94.07
C LYS A 50 -6.27 30.94 -92.71
N LEU A 51 -7.21 31.20 -91.79
CA LEU A 51 -7.16 30.70 -90.41
C LEU A 51 -7.93 29.38 -90.22
N VAL A 52 -9.09 29.21 -90.86
CA VAL A 52 -10.01 28.07 -90.61
C VAL A 52 -10.10 27.10 -91.81
N GLY A 53 -9.47 27.41 -92.95
CA GLY A 53 -9.47 26.57 -94.14
C GLY A 53 -10.68 26.75 -95.04
N ASN A 54 -10.97 25.75 -95.88
CA ASN A 54 -11.87 25.91 -97.04
C ASN A 54 -13.39 25.80 -96.74
N THR A 55 -13.81 25.58 -95.49
CA THR A 55 -15.23 25.46 -95.14
C THR A 55 -15.91 26.83 -95.10
N THR A 56 -16.82 27.08 -96.05
CA THR A 56 -17.48 28.38 -96.28
C THR A 56 -18.23 28.90 -95.05
N PHE A 57 -18.96 28.03 -94.35
CA PHE A 57 -19.75 28.43 -93.17
C PHE A 57 -18.88 28.95 -92.03
N SER A 58 -17.85 28.20 -91.61
CA SER A 58 -16.97 28.59 -90.51
C SER A 58 -16.10 29.81 -90.87
N THR A 59 -15.71 29.95 -92.14
CA THR A 59 -15.03 31.14 -92.65
C THR A 59 -15.93 32.38 -92.53
N GLY A 60 -17.20 32.26 -92.95
CA GLY A 60 -18.19 33.35 -92.85
C GLY A 60 -18.44 33.77 -91.40
N VAL A 61 -18.68 32.80 -90.51
CA VAL A 61 -18.89 33.06 -89.07
C VAL A 61 -17.69 33.78 -88.44
N LEU A 62 -16.46 33.34 -88.72
CA LEU A 62 -15.26 34.01 -88.19
C LEU A 62 -15.09 35.42 -88.75
N ALA A 63 -15.32 35.63 -90.05
CA ALA A 63 -15.27 36.98 -90.65
C ALA A 63 -16.30 37.92 -90.00
N THR A 64 -17.54 37.45 -89.77
CA THR A 64 -18.57 38.26 -89.09
C THR A 64 -18.23 38.54 -87.62
N LEU A 65 -17.63 37.58 -86.91
CA LEU A 65 -17.19 37.79 -85.52
C LEU A 65 -16.08 38.83 -85.43
N ASN A 66 -15.09 38.77 -86.33
CA ASN A 66 -14.00 39.76 -86.37
C ASN A 66 -14.53 41.17 -86.71
N MET A 67 -15.45 41.29 -87.67
CA MET A 67 -16.09 42.57 -88.00
C MET A 67 -16.94 43.12 -86.84
N ALA A 68 -17.61 42.25 -86.08
CA ALA A 68 -18.38 42.64 -84.90
C ALA A 68 -17.48 43.10 -83.74
N ASP A 69 -16.37 42.41 -83.50
CA ASP A 69 -15.35 42.80 -82.50
C ASP A 69 -14.71 44.15 -82.85
N GLU A 70 -14.32 44.37 -84.11
CA GLU A 70 -13.82 45.67 -84.60
C GLU A 70 -14.86 46.79 -84.43
N ALA A 71 -16.13 46.53 -84.75
CA ALA A 71 -17.21 47.51 -84.56
C ALA A 71 -17.48 47.85 -83.08
N VAL A 72 -17.40 46.87 -82.18
CA VAL A 72 -17.55 47.08 -80.72
C VAL A 72 -16.37 47.89 -80.17
N LYS A 73 -15.13 47.57 -80.57
CA LYS A 73 -13.93 48.33 -80.18
C LYS A 73 -13.99 49.79 -80.65
N LEU A 74 -14.36 50.02 -81.91
CA LEU A 74 -14.53 51.38 -82.46
C LEU A 74 -15.63 52.15 -81.73
N ARG A 75 -16.75 51.50 -81.34
CA ARG A 75 -17.80 52.16 -80.55
C ARG A 75 -17.28 52.62 -79.19
N HIS A 76 -16.52 51.77 -78.48
CA HIS A 76 -15.95 52.16 -77.19
C HIS A 76 -14.92 53.30 -77.31
N GLN A 77 -14.07 53.29 -78.34
CA GLN A 77 -13.16 54.42 -78.60
C GLN A 77 -13.93 55.72 -78.88
N CYS A 78 -15.03 55.67 -79.65
CA CYS A 78 -15.89 56.83 -79.87
C CYS A 78 -16.59 57.32 -78.59
N GLU A 79 -16.98 56.41 -77.69
CA GLU A 79 -17.53 56.74 -76.36
C GLU A 79 -16.46 57.41 -75.47
N GLU A 80 -15.23 56.88 -75.45
CA GLU A 80 -14.09 57.45 -74.73
C GLU A 80 -13.74 58.87 -75.23
N TYR A 81 -13.59 59.06 -76.55
CA TYR A 81 -13.32 60.38 -77.12
C TYR A 81 -14.44 61.39 -76.85
N LYS A 82 -15.71 60.93 -76.84
CA LYS A 82 -16.85 61.79 -76.50
C LYS A 82 -16.77 62.24 -75.03
N ASN A 83 -16.43 61.34 -74.11
CA ASN A 83 -16.28 61.67 -72.69
C ASN A 83 -15.12 62.66 -72.48
N GLN A 84 -13.96 62.41 -73.09
CA GLN A 84 -12.80 63.32 -73.04
C GLN A 84 -13.13 64.71 -73.59
N ALA A 85 -13.85 64.80 -74.71
CA ALA A 85 -14.28 66.07 -75.29
C ALA A 85 -15.26 66.82 -74.37
N GLN A 86 -16.15 66.11 -73.68
CA GLN A 86 -17.06 66.70 -72.71
C GLN A 86 -16.31 67.22 -71.46
N GLU A 87 -15.39 66.43 -70.89
CA GLU A 87 -14.55 66.85 -69.77
C GLU A 87 -13.73 68.11 -70.09
N GLN A 88 -13.12 68.16 -71.29
CA GLN A 88 -12.40 69.35 -71.76
C GLN A 88 -13.34 70.55 -71.93
N GLN A 89 -14.57 70.35 -72.43
CA GLN A 89 -15.54 71.42 -72.56
C GLN A 89 -16.01 71.96 -71.20
N GLU A 90 -16.19 71.10 -70.21
CA GLU A 90 -16.53 71.47 -68.83
C GLU A 90 -15.36 72.21 -68.13
N ALA A 91 -14.12 71.75 -68.30
CA ALA A 91 -12.93 72.43 -67.79
C ALA A 91 -12.76 73.83 -68.42
N LEU A 92 -12.97 73.95 -69.74
CA LEU A 92 -12.89 75.23 -70.45
C LEU A 92 -14.04 76.18 -70.07
N ALA A 93 -15.21 75.66 -69.72
CA ALA A 93 -16.33 76.45 -69.18
C ALA A 93 -16.02 77.00 -67.78
N LYS A 94 -15.44 76.18 -66.89
CA LYS A 94 -15.00 76.61 -65.54
C LYS A 94 -13.96 77.72 -65.62
N SER A 95 -12.87 77.50 -66.37
CA SER A 95 -11.80 78.50 -66.53
C SER A 95 -12.30 79.82 -67.15
N LYS A 96 -13.25 79.77 -68.09
CA LYS A 96 -13.91 80.99 -68.60
C LYS A 96 -14.74 81.72 -67.54
N SER A 97 -15.43 81.00 -66.66
CA SER A 97 -16.17 81.61 -65.56
C SER A 97 -15.23 82.28 -64.55
N GLU A 98 -14.11 81.63 -64.22
CA GLU A 98 -13.08 82.18 -63.31
C GLU A 98 -12.44 83.44 -63.91
N LEU A 99 -12.09 83.43 -65.20
CA LEU A 99 -11.58 84.60 -65.91
C LEU A 99 -12.60 85.76 -65.96
N GLY A 100 -13.89 85.46 -66.08
CA GLY A 100 -14.96 86.47 -66.02
C GLY A 100 -15.01 87.17 -64.67
N LEU A 101 -15.03 86.40 -63.57
CA LEU A 101 -15.02 86.94 -62.21
C LEU A 101 -13.79 87.81 -61.95
N MET A 102 -12.60 87.37 -62.37
CA MET A 102 -11.35 88.14 -62.23
C MET A 102 -11.36 89.43 -63.07
N GLN A 103 -12.01 89.44 -64.24
CA GLN A 103 -12.18 90.65 -65.05
C GLN A 103 -13.16 91.64 -64.40
N ASP A 104 -14.29 91.18 -63.88
CA ASP A 104 -15.25 92.01 -63.15
C ASP A 104 -14.63 92.61 -61.88
N GLU A 105 -13.82 91.83 -61.15
CA GLU A 105 -13.10 92.30 -59.95
C GLU A 105 -12.04 93.36 -60.31
N LEU A 106 -11.24 93.16 -61.37
CA LEU A 106 -10.31 94.19 -61.87
C LEU A 106 -11.03 95.47 -62.30
N ASP A 107 -12.18 95.37 -62.96
CA ASP A 107 -12.96 96.52 -63.42
C ASP A 107 -13.63 97.27 -62.26
N THR A 108 -14.07 96.57 -61.22
CA THR A 108 -14.57 97.23 -60.00
C THR A 108 -13.45 97.92 -59.23
N MET A 109 -12.27 97.31 -59.07
CA MET A 109 -11.11 97.95 -58.46
C MET A 109 -10.65 99.19 -59.22
N ARG A 110 -10.62 99.14 -60.57
CA ARG A 110 -10.29 100.29 -61.43
C ARG A 110 -11.29 101.44 -61.27
N ARG A 111 -12.59 101.14 -61.17
CA ARG A 111 -13.64 102.16 -60.97
C ARG A 111 -13.61 102.75 -59.56
N ALA A 112 -13.16 102.00 -58.56
CA ALA A 112 -13.08 102.46 -57.17
C ALA A 112 -11.93 103.45 -56.90
N ARG A 113 -10.88 103.46 -57.73
CA ARG A 113 -9.68 104.30 -57.54
C ARG A 113 -9.19 104.99 -58.81
N PRO A 114 -9.89 106.03 -59.30
CA PRO A 114 -9.47 106.79 -60.48
C PRO A 114 -8.33 107.80 -60.22
N ASP A 115 -8.18 108.31 -59.00
CA ASP A 115 -7.32 109.48 -58.68
C ASP A 115 -6.17 109.20 -57.68
N GLU A 116 -5.91 107.94 -57.31
CA GLU A 116 -4.73 107.62 -56.47
C GLU A 116 -3.45 107.59 -57.33
N ASP A 117 -2.49 108.48 -57.02
CA ASP A 117 -1.21 108.57 -57.73
C ASP A 117 -0.50 107.19 -57.74
N PRO A 118 -0.13 106.64 -58.92
CA PRO A 118 0.44 105.29 -59.02
C PRO A 118 1.72 105.10 -58.19
N ALA A 119 2.43 106.18 -57.83
CA ALA A 119 3.55 106.10 -56.89
C ALA A 119 3.13 105.70 -55.46
N VAL A 120 1.96 106.17 -55.00
CA VAL A 120 1.40 105.83 -53.67
C VAL A 120 0.90 104.39 -53.65
N LEU A 121 0.18 103.97 -54.70
CA LEU A 121 -0.25 102.58 -54.88
C LEU A 121 0.95 101.62 -54.90
N LEU A 122 2.03 101.97 -55.62
CA LEU A 122 3.25 101.15 -55.67
C LEU A 122 3.98 101.10 -54.33
N ALA A 123 3.95 102.18 -53.55
CA ALA A 123 4.52 102.21 -52.20
C ALA A 123 3.73 101.32 -51.23
N GLU A 124 2.38 101.35 -51.31
CA GLU A 124 1.51 100.50 -50.49
C GLU A 124 1.60 99.03 -50.90
N ILE A 125 1.67 98.72 -52.19
CA ILE A 125 1.95 97.35 -52.67
C ILE A 125 3.26 96.83 -52.07
N LYS A 126 4.35 97.60 -52.13
CA LYS A 126 5.65 97.22 -51.52
C LYS A 126 5.59 97.09 -49.99
N ARG A 127 4.73 97.87 -49.33
CA ARG A 127 4.48 97.76 -47.88
C ARG A 127 3.79 96.44 -47.57
N LEU A 128 2.74 96.11 -48.30
CA LEU A 128 1.95 94.88 -48.16
C LEU A 128 2.74 93.64 -48.58
N GLU A 129 3.56 93.69 -49.63
CA GLU A 129 4.50 92.62 -50.03
C GLU A 129 5.44 92.30 -48.85
N LYS A 130 6.05 93.33 -48.25
CA LYS A 130 6.94 93.15 -47.10
C LYS A 130 6.22 92.63 -45.86
N GLU A 131 4.99 93.09 -45.58
CA GLU A 131 4.18 92.55 -44.49
C GLU A 131 3.81 91.09 -44.72
N LEU A 132 3.44 90.73 -45.96
CA LEU A 132 3.13 89.37 -46.39
C LEU A 132 4.36 88.45 -46.27
N ASP A 133 5.55 88.91 -46.66
CA ASP A 133 6.81 88.19 -46.46
C ASP A 133 7.08 87.95 -44.97
N THR A 134 6.91 88.96 -44.11
CA THR A 134 7.10 88.78 -42.66
C THR A 134 6.08 87.82 -42.05
N ALA A 135 4.84 87.83 -42.54
CA ALA A 135 3.78 86.91 -42.10
C ALA A 135 4.07 85.46 -42.55
N HIS A 136 4.56 85.24 -43.78
CA HIS A 136 4.98 83.92 -44.25
C HIS A 136 6.15 83.38 -43.43
N ASN A 137 7.23 84.16 -43.25
CA ASN A 137 8.38 83.73 -42.45
C ASN A 137 7.99 83.37 -41.00
N LEU A 138 7.05 84.10 -40.40
CA LEU A 138 6.52 83.77 -39.07
C LEU A 138 5.66 82.50 -39.09
N HIS A 139 4.82 82.32 -40.11
CA HIS A 139 4.00 81.12 -40.29
C HIS A 139 4.88 79.87 -40.46
N ASP A 140 5.89 79.93 -41.34
CA ASP A 140 6.84 78.84 -41.58
C ASP A 140 7.60 78.46 -40.29
N SER A 141 8.00 79.45 -39.49
CA SER A 141 8.64 79.21 -38.17
C SER A 141 7.70 78.49 -37.20
N VAL A 142 6.44 78.94 -37.09
CA VAL A 142 5.44 78.31 -36.20
C VAL A 142 5.08 76.90 -36.68
N CYS A 143 4.98 76.68 -37.99
CA CYS A 143 4.80 75.34 -38.56
C CYS A 143 5.98 74.42 -38.26
N ALA A 144 7.22 74.89 -38.43
CA ALA A 144 8.41 74.10 -38.10
C ALA A 144 8.52 73.76 -36.61
N GLU A 145 8.16 74.69 -35.71
CA GLU A 145 8.08 74.44 -34.26
C GLU A 145 7.00 73.41 -33.92
N SER A 146 5.81 73.53 -34.52
CA SER A 146 4.70 72.59 -34.35
C SER A 146 5.04 71.18 -34.87
N ASP A 147 5.68 71.07 -36.05
CA ASP A 147 6.15 69.80 -36.60
C ASP A 147 7.22 69.14 -35.72
N ALA A 148 8.13 69.93 -35.13
CA ALA A 148 9.12 69.44 -34.20
C ALA A 148 8.49 68.94 -32.88
N GLU A 149 7.47 69.63 -32.36
CA GLU A 149 6.73 69.17 -31.18
C GLU A 149 5.90 67.91 -31.50
N MET A 150 5.24 67.85 -32.65
CA MET A 150 4.52 66.66 -33.12
C MET A 150 5.46 65.45 -33.29
N ALA A 151 6.66 65.64 -33.86
CA ALA A 151 7.66 64.60 -33.97
C ALA A 151 8.12 64.09 -32.58
N ARG A 152 8.33 65.01 -31.63
CA ARG A 152 8.67 64.67 -30.23
C ARG A 152 7.54 63.88 -29.55
N LEU A 153 6.29 64.33 -29.67
CA LEU A 153 5.13 63.69 -29.07
C LEU A 153 4.90 62.29 -29.67
N ASN A 154 5.04 62.14 -30.99
CA ASN A 154 4.99 60.84 -31.64
C ASN A 154 6.09 59.89 -31.13
N GLY A 155 7.32 60.39 -30.95
CA GLY A 155 8.41 59.61 -30.33
C GLY A 155 8.11 59.16 -28.89
N GLN A 156 7.40 59.98 -28.11
CA GLN A 156 6.92 59.60 -26.77
C GLN A 156 5.79 58.56 -26.82
N ILE A 157 4.84 58.70 -27.75
CA ILE A 157 3.74 57.75 -27.97
C ILE A 157 4.28 56.38 -28.40
N ASP A 158 5.29 56.36 -29.28
CA ASP A 158 6.00 55.16 -29.71
C ASP A 158 6.69 54.46 -28.52
N GLN A 159 7.35 55.22 -27.64
CA GLN A 159 8.00 54.65 -26.47
C GLN A 159 6.99 54.06 -25.49
N LEU A 160 5.95 54.82 -25.13
CA LEU A 160 4.86 54.33 -24.27
C LEU A 160 4.14 53.11 -24.87
N THR A 161 4.06 53.03 -26.20
CA THR A 161 3.53 51.87 -26.93
C THR A 161 4.41 50.64 -26.75
N ARG A 162 5.74 50.77 -26.89
CA ARG A 162 6.70 49.69 -26.63
C ARG A 162 6.64 49.25 -25.16
N ASP A 163 6.63 50.19 -24.22
CA ASP A 163 6.62 49.91 -22.79
C ASP A 163 5.32 49.17 -22.37
N ARG A 164 4.17 49.60 -22.91
CA ARG A 164 2.87 48.91 -22.76
C ARG A 164 2.93 47.48 -23.28
N ASP A 165 3.50 47.28 -24.47
CA ASP A 165 3.52 45.97 -25.11
C ASP A 165 4.51 45.00 -24.41
N GLN A 166 5.63 45.52 -23.88
CA GLN A 166 6.52 44.77 -22.98
C GLN A 166 5.82 44.40 -21.65
N ALA A 167 5.11 45.33 -21.02
CA ALA A 167 4.35 45.06 -19.80
C ALA A 167 3.24 44.01 -20.05
N LYS A 168 2.60 44.06 -21.22
CA LYS A 168 1.59 43.06 -21.64
C LYS A 168 2.20 41.68 -21.88
N ALA A 169 3.41 41.59 -22.42
CA ALA A 169 4.14 40.32 -22.54
C ALA A 169 4.42 39.72 -21.14
N ARG A 170 4.97 40.52 -20.21
CA ARG A 170 5.22 40.08 -18.83
C ARG A 170 3.95 39.60 -18.10
N LEU A 171 2.80 40.25 -18.35
CA LEU A 171 1.52 39.78 -17.82
C LEU A 171 1.11 38.42 -18.41
N SER A 172 1.33 38.19 -19.70
CA SER A 172 1.07 36.89 -20.34
C SER A 172 1.96 35.77 -19.78
N ASP A 173 3.21 36.07 -19.45
CA ASP A 173 4.12 35.12 -18.80
C ASP A 173 3.65 34.80 -17.37
N MET A 174 3.17 35.81 -16.64
CA MET A 174 2.59 35.65 -15.32
C MET A 174 1.30 34.80 -15.35
N ASP A 175 0.42 35.00 -16.34
CA ASP A 175 -0.77 34.16 -16.56
C ASP A 175 -0.37 32.69 -16.81
N ALA A 176 0.68 32.43 -17.60
CA ALA A 176 1.20 31.09 -17.85
C ALA A 176 1.75 30.43 -16.58
N LEU A 177 2.52 31.17 -15.77
CA LEU A 177 2.98 30.72 -14.46
C LEU A 177 1.79 30.44 -13.51
N GLN A 178 0.76 31.28 -13.52
CA GLN A 178 -0.44 31.10 -12.70
C GLN A 178 -1.22 29.83 -13.11
N MET A 179 -1.30 29.52 -14.40
CA MET A 179 -1.85 28.24 -14.89
C MET A 179 -1.00 27.04 -14.41
N ARG A 180 0.34 27.15 -14.42
CA ARG A 180 1.24 26.10 -13.92
C ARG A 180 1.08 25.88 -12.41
N ILE A 181 0.95 26.96 -11.62
CA ILE A 181 0.67 26.89 -10.18
C ILE A 181 -0.68 26.20 -9.93
N GLN A 182 -1.73 26.54 -10.69
CA GLN A 182 -3.03 25.88 -10.56
C GLN A 182 -2.97 24.38 -10.90
N ALA A 183 -2.17 23.98 -11.89
CA ALA A 183 -1.97 22.56 -12.22
C ALA A 183 -1.28 21.81 -11.08
N LEU A 184 -0.15 22.33 -10.57
CA LEU A 184 0.58 21.75 -9.44
C LEU A 184 -0.24 21.74 -8.14
N THR A 185 -1.14 22.71 -7.95
CA THR A 185 -2.06 22.74 -6.81
C THR A 185 -3.09 21.61 -6.88
N ARG A 186 -3.58 21.24 -8.07
CA ARG A 186 -4.46 20.08 -8.25
C ARG A 186 -3.71 18.77 -8.04
N GLU A 187 -2.55 18.62 -8.65
CA GLU A 187 -1.68 17.44 -8.51
C GLU A 187 -1.31 17.19 -7.02
N THR A 188 -0.99 18.24 -6.27
CA THR A 188 -0.73 18.13 -4.82
C THR A 188 -1.98 17.93 -3.95
N GLN A 189 -3.18 18.22 -4.46
CA GLN A 189 -4.45 17.84 -3.80
C GLN A 189 -4.76 16.36 -4.06
N GLU A 190 -4.67 15.91 -5.31
CA GLU A 190 -4.86 14.52 -5.74
C GLU A 190 -3.92 13.57 -4.96
N LEU A 191 -2.61 13.88 -4.92
CA LEU A 191 -1.63 13.10 -4.15
C LEU A 191 -1.90 13.08 -2.62
N ARG A 192 -2.54 14.12 -2.06
CA ARG A 192 -2.95 14.13 -0.64
C ARG A 192 -4.20 13.29 -0.40
N GLU A 193 -5.14 13.28 -1.33
CA GLU A 193 -6.32 12.40 -1.27
C GLU A 193 -5.91 10.92 -1.41
N GLU A 194 -4.99 10.61 -2.33
CA GLU A 194 -4.40 9.26 -2.45
C GLU A 194 -3.65 8.85 -1.19
N LEU A 195 -2.84 9.74 -0.60
CA LEU A 195 -2.10 9.45 0.64
C LEU A 195 -3.04 9.21 1.83
N THR A 196 -4.07 10.03 2.02
CA THR A 196 -5.03 9.84 3.12
C THR A 196 -5.85 8.57 2.93
N ARG A 197 -6.22 8.23 1.68
CA ARG A 197 -6.86 6.96 1.35
C ARG A 197 -5.96 5.76 1.66
N ALA A 198 -4.70 5.77 1.22
CA ALA A 198 -3.75 4.69 1.50
C ALA A 198 -3.47 4.53 3.01
N GLN A 199 -3.46 5.63 3.77
CA GLN A 199 -3.36 5.59 5.24
C GLN A 199 -4.60 4.96 5.88
N ALA A 200 -5.81 5.29 5.40
CA ALA A 200 -7.06 4.70 5.89
C ALA A 200 -7.16 3.20 5.54
N GLU A 201 -6.81 2.81 4.31
CA GLU A 201 -6.77 1.40 3.89
C GLU A 201 -5.73 0.61 4.71
N LYS A 202 -4.55 1.17 4.99
CA LYS A 202 -3.56 0.56 5.89
C LYS A 202 -4.06 0.43 7.32
N ALA A 203 -4.71 1.47 7.86
CA ALA A 203 -5.24 1.44 9.23
C ALA A 203 -6.36 0.39 9.38
N ALA A 204 -7.24 0.26 8.38
CA ALA A 204 -8.28 -0.77 8.35
C ALA A 204 -7.66 -2.17 8.29
N ALA A 205 -6.67 -2.41 7.42
CA ALA A 205 -6.00 -3.70 7.32
C ALA A 205 -5.25 -4.10 8.60
N VAL A 206 -4.60 -3.14 9.28
CA VAL A 206 -3.97 -3.37 10.59
C VAL A 206 -5.02 -3.72 11.64
N HIS A 207 -6.13 -2.98 11.72
CA HIS A 207 -7.20 -3.26 12.70
C HIS A 207 -7.88 -4.62 12.43
N GLU A 208 -8.05 -5.02 11.16
CA GLU A 208 -8.57 -6.35 10.79
C GLU A 208 -7.60 -7.47 11.21
N GLN A 209 -6.29 -7.26 11.01
CA GLN A 209 -5.25 -8.18 11.48
C GLN A 209 -5.19 -8.26 13.01
N GLU A 210 -5.27 -7.14 13.72
CA GLU A 210 -5.33 -7.08 15.18
C GLU A 210 -6.56 -7.84 15.73
N ASN A 211 -7.74 -7.65 15.11
CA ASN A 211 -8.95 -8.40 15.48
C ASN A 211 -8.78 -9.91 15.25
N SER A 212 -8.16 -10.33 14.14
CA SER A 212 -7.90 -11.74 13.84
C SER A 212 -6.96 -12.36 14.88
N LEU A 213 -5.83 -11.69 15.16
CA LEU A 213 -4.87 -12.13 16.16
C LEU A 213 -5.46 -12.15 17.58
N GLN A 214 -6.30 -11.18 17.94
CA GLN A 214 -7.02 -11.20 19.21
C GLN A 214 -7.95 -12.42 19.31
N SER A 215 -8.69 -12.74 18.22
CA SER A 215 -9.54 -13.94 18.21
C SER A 215 -8.74 -15.24 18.31
N GLU A 216 -7.56 -15.32 17.70
CA GLU A 216 -6.63 -16.45 17.88
C GLU A 216 -6.12 -16.55 19.32
N ILE A 217 -5.76 -15.42 19.95
CA ILE A 217 -5.34 -15.36 21.36
C ILE A 217 -6.48 -15.83 22.28
N ASP A 218 -7.71 -15.37 22.06
CA ASP A 218 -8.87 -15.75 22.86
C ASP A 218 -9.18 -17.26 22.73
N GLN A 219 -9.04 -17.82 21.52
CA GLN A 219 -9.17 -19.27 21.28
C GLN A 219 -8.07 -20.08 21.97
N LEU A 220 -6.81 -19.62 21.91
CA LEU A 220 -5.68 -20.27 22.58
C LEU A 220 -5.81 -20.21 24.11
N ASN A 221 -6.28 -19.09 24.67
CA ASN A 221 -6.56 -18.96 26.09
C ASN A 221 -7.68 -19.91 26.53
N ALA A 222 -8.79 -19.98 25.78
CA ALA A 222 -9.87 -20.92 26.07
C ALA A 222 -9.42 -22.40 26.00
N ALA A 223 -8.51 -22.74 25.06
CA ALA A 223 -7.90 -24.06 24.99
C ALA A 223 -6.95 -24.35 26.17
N LEU A 224 -6.19 -23.33 26.62
CA LEU A 224 -5.33 -23.42 27.81
C LEU A 224 -6.16 -23.65 29.08
N ASP A 225 -7.24 -22.89 29.27
CA ASP A 225 -8.17 -23.05 30.39
C ASP A 225 -8.81 -24.45 30.39
N ALA A 226 -9.24 -24.95 29.23
CA ALA A 226 -9.78 -26.30 29.09
C ALA A 226 -8.75 -27.39 29.44
N LEU A 227 -7.48 -27.21 29.05
CA LEU A 227 -6.39 -28.11 29.43
C LEU A 227 -6.11 -28.05 30.94
N HIS A 228 -6.11 -26.85 31.54
CA HIS A 228 -5.88 -26.67 32.97
C HIS A 228 -7.02 -27.25 33.83
N VAL A 229 -8.28 -27.11 33.39
CA VAL A 229 -9.42 -27.80 34.00
C VAL A 229 -9.25 -29.31 33.90
N LYS A 230 -8.84 -29.84 32.73
CA LYS A 230 -8.60 -31.27 32.54
C LYS A 230 -7.48 -31.80 33.45
N GLU A 231 -6.34 -31.11 33.51
CA GLU A 231 -5.22 -31.45 34.39
C GLU A 231 -5.64 -31.42 35.87
N SER A 232 -6.40 -30.41 36.29
CA SER A 232 -6.98 -30.32 37.63
C SER A 232 -7.92 -31.50 37.94
N THR A 233 -8.82 -31.87 37.02
CA THR A 233 -9.69 -33.05 37.21
C THR A 233 -8.90 -34.36 37.28
N GLN A 234 -7.88 -34.54 36.43
CA GLN A 234 -7.03 -35.73 36.45
C GLN A 234 -6.17 -35.80 37.72
N SER A 235 -5.70 -34.67 38.23
CA SER A 235 -5.00 -34.59 39.51
C SER A 235 -5.92 -34.90 40.70
N ALA A 236 -7.19 -34.49 40.65
CA ALA A 236 -8.18 -34.83 41.66
C ALA A 236 -8.52 -36.33 41.64
N GLU A 237 -8.77 -36.90 40.45
CA GLU A 237 -8.99 -38.35 40.28
C GLU A 237 -7.78 -39.18 40.76
N ALA A 238 -6.56 -38.73 40.49
CA ALA A 238 -5.34 -39.36 40.98
C ALA A 238 -5.22 -39.26 42.51
N GLN A 239 -5.58 -38.13 43.12
CA GLN A 239 -5.58 -37.96 44.56
C GLN A 239 -6.65 -38.86 45.23
N ASP A 240 -7.86 -38.94 44.68
CA ASP A 240 -8.92 -39.84 45.16
C ASP A 240 -8.47 -41.31 45.12
N GLN A 241 -7.73 -41.71 44.07
CA GLN A 241 -7.12 -43.05 43.97
C GLN A 241 -6.04 -43.28 45.03
N ILE A 242 -5.17 -42.29 45.27
CA ILE A 242 -4.15 -42.35 46.33
C ILE A 242 -4.83 -42.50 47.70
N ASP A 243 -5.87 -41.72 47.99
CA ASP A 243 -6.59 -41.77 49.26
C ASP A 243 -7.36 -43.10 49.44
N ALA A 244 -7.87 -43.69 48.36
CA ALA A 244 -8.47 -45.02 48.38
C ALA A 244 -7.43 -46.12 48.66
N LEU A 245 -6.25 -46.05 48.02
CA LEU A 245 -5.13 -46.97 48.28
C LEU A 245 -4.59 -46.82 49.70
N ASN A 246 -4.49 -45.59 50.22
CA ASN A 246 -4.07 -45.35 51.61
C ASN A 246 -5.05 -45.99 52.61
N LYS A 247 -6.36 -45.87 52.41
CA LYS A 247 -7.38 -46.57 53.23
C LYS A 247 -7.26 -48.09 53.15
N GLN A 248 -6.94 -48.64 51.97
CA GLN A 248 -6.66 -50.07 51.85
C GLN A 248 -5.42 -50.47 52.65
N ILE A 249 -4.34 -49.69 52.56
CA ILE A 249 -3.11 -49.90 53.35
C ILE A 249 -3.40 -49.81 54.86
N GLU A 250 -4.20 -48.84 55.31
CA GLU A 250 -4.64 -48.74 56.71
C GLU A 250 -5.41 -50.00 57.15
N SER A 251 -6.41 -50.45 56.37
CA SER A 251 -7.18 -51.66 56.70
C SER A 251 -6.33 -52.94 56.71
N LEU A 252 -5.36 -53.06 55.80
CA LEU A 252 -4.40 -54.17 55.78
C LEU A 252 -3.43 -54.10 56.95
N ASN A 253 -3.03 -52.91 57.39
CA ASN A 253 -2.20 -52.72 58.58
C ASN A 253 -2.97 -53.06 59.86
N GLU A 254 -4.26 -52.70 59.96
CA GLU A 254 -5.13 -53.15 61.06
C GLU A 254 -5.28 -54.68 61.06
N GLU A 255 -5.50 -55.31 59.90
CA GLU A 255 -5.54 -56.77 59.79
C GLU A 255 -4.20 -57.41 60.18
N ILE A 256 -3.07 -56.85 59.75
CA ILE A 256 -1.73 -57.29 60.15
C ILE A 256 -1.53 -57.16 61.66
N GLU A 257 -1.99 -56.08 62.30
CA GLU A 257 -1.89 -55.92 63.76
C GLU A 257 -2.83 -56.88 64.52
N ILE A 258 -4.05 -57.13 64.02
CA ILE A 258 -4.94 -58.18 64.57
C ILE A 258 -4.27 -59.56 64.47
N LEU A 259 -3.69 -59.88 63.31
CA LEU A 259 -2.97 -61.15 63.09
C LEU A 259 -1.69 -61.24 63.93
N ARG A 260 -0.99 -60.12 64.20
CA ARG A 260 0.13 -60.06 65.14
C ARG A 260 -0.32 -60.28 66.57
N GLY A 261 -1.41 -59.63 67.00
CA GLY A 261 -2.06 -59.80 68.30
C GLY A 261 -2.41 -61.26 68.58
N ALA A 262 -3.11 -61.90 67.65
CA ALA A 262 -3.43 -63.33 67.70
C ALA A 262 -2.19 -64.24 67.70
N ARG A 263 -1.05 -63.77 67.16
CA ARG A 263 0.25 -64.45 67.23
C ARG A 263 1.00 -64.23 68.55
N THR A 264 0.70 -63.15 69.26
CA THR A 264 1.24 -62.86 70.60
C THR A 264 0.39 -63.45 71.72
N ASP A 265 -0.90 -63.76 71.46
CA ASP A 265 -1.81 -64.55 72.31
C ASP A 265 -1.40 -66.03 72.40
N THR A 266 -0.12 -66.25 72.65
CA THR A 266 0.47 -67.54 73.04
C THR A 266 0.28 -67.82 74.52
N GLU A 267 -0.12 -66.84 75.35
CA GLU A 267 -0.43 -67.06 76.77
C GLU A 267 -1.42 -68.21 77.04
N PRO A 268 -2.59 -68.34 76.36
CA PRO A 268 -3.47 -69.49 76.55
C PRO A 268 -2.79 -70.82 76.18
N LEU A 269 -1.99 -70.84 75.11
CA LEU A 269 -1.20 -72.02 74.73
C LEU A 269 -0.11 -72.36 75.75
N TYR A 270 0.60 -71.36 76.29
CA TYR A 270 1.58 -71.56 77.37
C TYR A 270 0.92 -71.99 78.68
N ALA A 271 -0.26 -71.47 79.00
CA ALA A 271 -1.06 -71.89 80.15
C ALA A 271 -1.55 -73.34 79.99
N GLU A 272 -1.99 -73.74 78.79
CA GLU A 272 -2.40 -75.10 78.48
C GLU A 272 -1.21 -76.08 78.49
N ILE A 273 -0.07 -75.72 77.90
CA ILE A 273 1.20 -76.47 78.03
C ILE A 273 1.59 -76.65 79.50
N ARG A 274 1.51 -75.58 80.31
CA ARG A 274 1.83 -75.62 81.74
C ARG A 274 0.84 -76.49 82.53
N ASN A 275 -0.45 -76.46 82.19
CA ASN A 275 -1.45 -77.33 82.79
C ASN A 275 -1.22 -78.80 82.43
N LEU A 276 -0.84 -79.09 81.18
CA LEU A 276 -0.46 -80.43 80.73
C LEU A 276 0.83 -80.92 81.41
N GLN A 277 1.82 -80.05 81.63
CA GLN A 277 3.02 -80.37 82.42
C GLN A 277 2.68 -80.65 83.89
N ASN A 278 1.88 -79.81 84.56
CA ASN A 278 1.42 -80.08 85.93
C ASN A 278 0.67 -81.42 86.04
N ALA A 279 -0.12 -81.77 85.01
CA ALA A 279 -0.83 -83.06 84.94
C ALA A 279 0.11 -84.24 84.70
N LEU A 280 1.19 -84.05 83.92
CA LEU A 280 2.26 -85.03 83.72
C LEU A 280 3.04 -85.26 85.02
N ASP A 281 3.49 -84.20 85.70
CA ASP A 281 4.19 -84.27 86.99
C ASP A 281 3.35 -84.99 88.05
N ALA A 282 2.04 -84.72 88.09
CA ALA A 282 1.10 -85.44 88.96
C ALA A 282 0.97 -86.93 88.61
N LYS A 283 1.10 -87.31 87.33
CA LYS A 283 1.11 -88.70 86.89
C LYS A 283 2.45 -89.39 87.20
N GLU A 284 3.58 -88.71 87.02
CA GLU A 284 4.89 -89.21 87.44
C GLU A 284 4.94 -89.43 88.96
N LYS A 285 4.34 -88.51 89.73
CA LYS A 285 4.19 -88.69 91.18
C LYS A 285 3.32 -89.91 91.54
N GLN A 286 2.19 -90.11 90.87
CA GLN A 286 1.40 -91.36 91.02
C GLN A 286 2.21 -92.61 90.66
N VAL A 287 3.09 -92.56 89.65
CA VAL A 287 3.97 -93.69 89.31
C VAL A 287 4.98 -93.94 90.43
N SER A 288 5.58 -92.91 91.01
CA SER A 288 6.52 -93.07 92.14
C SER A 288 5.84 -93.60 93.42
N GLU A 289 4.61 -93.17 93.72
CA GLU A 289 3.79 -93.73 94.81
C GLU A 289 3.45 -95.21 94.56
N ASN A 290 3.15 -95.60 93.32
CA ASN A 290 2.95 -97.01 92.96
C ASN A 290 4.23 -97.85 93.08
N ILE A 291 5.41 -97.27 92.84
CA ILE A 291 6.70 -97.96 93.07
C ILE A 291 6.89 -98.20 94.57
N GLN A 292 6.65 -97.20 95.43
CA GLN A 292 6.75 -97.34 96.88
C GLN A 292 5.76 -98.37 97.45
N LEU A 293 4.49 -98.36 97.01
CA LEU A 293 3.51 -99.38 97.39
C LEU A 293 3.93 -100.79 96.96
N LYS A 294 4.64 -100.92 95.82
CA LYS A 294 5.17 -102.19 95.36
C LYS A 294 6.34 -102.68 96.22
N GLU A 295 7.19 -101.77 96.71
CA GLU A 295 8.25 -102.06 97.68
C GLU A 295 7.66 -102.47 99.05
N GLU A 296 6.59 -101.82 99.53
CA GLU A 296 5.87 -102.24 100.74
C GLU A 296 5.24 -103.63 100.60
N ILE A 297 4.67 -103.97 99.43
CA ILE A 297 4.13 -105.32 99.15
C ILE A 297 5.22 -106.39 99.21
N GLU A 298 6.41 -106.14 98.65
CA GLU A 298 7.54 -107.08 98.78
C GLU A 298 8.04 -107.16 100.24
N GLY A 299 8.07 -106.04 100.98
CA GLY A 299 8.38 -106.01 102.41
C GLY A 299 7.37 -106.76 103.30
N LEU A 300 6.10 -106.80 102.91
CA LEU A 300 5.05 -107.59 103.59
C LEU A 300 5.12 -109.08 103.23
N LYS A 301 5.42 -109.43 101.98
CA LYS A 301 5.70 -110.83 101.60
C LYS A 301 6.86 -111.41 102.41
N HIS A 302 7.93 -110.65 102.62
CA HIS A 302 9.10 -111.13 103.34
C HIS A 302 8.81 -111.46 104.82
N LYS A 303 7.80 -110.81 105.43
CA LYS A 303 7.36 -111.04 106.82
C LYS A 303 6.35 -112.19 106.97
N LEU A 304 5.84 -112.76 105.87
CA LEU A 304 4.87 -113.86 105.90
C LEU A 304 5.52 -115.26 105.90
N VAL A 305 6.86 -115.34 105.91
CA VAL A 305 7.61 -116.59 105.72
C VAL A 305 8.20 -117.16 107.02
N GLU A 306 8.23 -116.39 108.13
CA GLU A 306 9.03 -116.76 109.31
C GLU A 306 8.27 -117.44 110.49
N ASN A 307 6.93 -117.54 110.49
CA ASN A 307 6.16 -118.25 111.54
C ASN A 307 4.78 -118.69 110.96
N ASP A 308 4.25 -119.92 111.08
CA ASP A 308 4.66 -121.18 111.72
C ASP A 308 3.76 -122.35 111.15
N PRO A 309 3.60 -123.56 111.75
CA PRO A 309 4.26 -124.83 111.39
C PRO A 309 3.39 -125.92 110.71
N GLU A 310 3.99 -126.88 109.98
CA GLU A 310 3.42 -128.24 109.81
C GLU A 310 4.52 -129.35 109.75
N PRO A 311 4.57 -130.35 110.66
CA PRO A 311 5.77 -131.18 110.90
C PRO A 311 5.52 -132.67 110.55
N LEU A 312 6.33 -133.59 111.11
CA LEU A 312 5.91 -134.95 111.49
C LEU A 312 5.35 -135.92 110.40
N ARG A 313 5.56 -135.66 109.10
CA ARG A 313 5.17 -136.63 108.03
C ARG A 313 6.32 -137.48 107.47
N ASN A 314 7.58 -137.06 107.60
CA ASN A 314 8.71 -137.77 106.97
C ASN A 314 9.33 -138.89 107.82
N GLU A 315 8.89 -139.08 109.06
CA GLU A 315 9.27 -140.24 109.87
C GLU A 315 8.71 -141.57 109.31
N ILE A 316 7.73 -141.50 108.40
CA ILE A 316 7.14 -142.65 107.68
C ILE A 316 7.83 -142.92 106.32
N ARG A 317 8.82 -142.10 105.89
CA ARG A 317 9.68 -142.45 104.73
C ARG A 317 10.96 -143.17 105.12
N ASN A 318 11.28 -143.21 106.41
CA ASN A 318 12.21 -144.20 106.94
C ASN A 318 11.67 -145.61 106.67
N LEU A 319 12.57 -146.58 106.45
CA LEU A 319 12.27 -148.02 106.33
C LEU A 319 11.56 -148.50 105.05
N GLN A 320 11.53 -147.72 103.97
CA GLN A 320 11.04 -148.22 102.67
C GLN A 320 11.93 -147.87 101.46
N ASN A 321 13.23 -148.19 101.59
CA ASN A 321 13.99 -149.02 100.65
C ASN A 321 15.51 -148.94 100.92
N ALA A 322 15.94 -149.57 102.01
CA ALA A 322 17.36 -149.88 102.24
C ALA A 322 17.77 -151.16 101.49
N LEU A 323 17.49 -151.21 100.19
CA LEU A 323 17.87 -152.32 99.30
C LEU A 323 18.42 -151.76 97.99
N ASP A 324 19.71 -152.03 97.75
CA ASP A 324 20.42 -151.90 96.47
C ASP A 324 20.60 -150.44 95.97
N THR A 325 21.64 -149.68 96.33
CA THR A 325 23.07 -150.06 96.40
C THR A 325 23.53 -151.07 95.35
N LYS A 326 23.46 -150.72 94.06
CA LYS A 326 24.54 -150.89 93.04
C LYS A 326 24.04 -150.64 91.59
N GLU A 327 24.32 -149.45 91.07
CA GLU A 327 24.77 -149.17 89.68
C GLU A 327 24.93 -147.64 89.52
N LYS A 328 26.13 -147.07 89.72
CA LYS A 328 27.24 -146.89 88.74
C LYS A 328 26.98 -145.79 87.68
N GLN A 329 27.81 -144.73 87.77
CA GLN A 329 28.37 -143.95 86.62
C GLN A 329 27.32 -143.12 85.82
N VAL A 330 27.58 -142.04 85.07
CA VAL A 330 28.68 -141.06 84.82
C VAL A 330 28.00 -139.81 84.17
N GLY A 331 28.52 -138.58 84.12
CA GLY A 331 29.80 -137.99 84.55
C GLY A 331 30.37 -137.02 83.48
N GLU A 332 30.86 -135.84 83.90
CA GLU A 332 31.65 -134.86 83.08
C GLU A 332 30.88 -134.15 81.94
N ASN A 333 30.82 -132.82 81.80
CA ASN A 333 31.84 -131.76 81.73
C ASN A 333 32.78 -131.86 80.51
N SER A 334 33.03 -130.72 79.85
CA SER A 334 33.93 -130.48 78.68
C SER A 334 33.31 -130.53 77.27
N ARG A 335 33.07 -129.35 76.66
CA ARG A 335 34.07 -128.72 75.74
C ARG A 335 33.63 -127.34 75.22
N LEU A 336 34.26 -126.30 75.76
CA LEU A 336 34.72 -125.17 74.96
C LEU A 336 35.76 -125.66 73.92
N LYS A 337 36.02 -124.81 72.91
CA LYS A 337 36.97 -124.99 71.78
C LYS A 337 36.45 -125.79 70.57
N ALA A 338 35.61 -125.13 69.77
CA ALA A 338 35.65 -125.23 68.32
C ALA A 338 35.20 -123.89 67.68
N GLN A 339 36.14 -122.93 67.68
CA GLN A 339 36.25 -121.77 66.77
C GLN A 339 35.13 -120.69 66.77
N ILE A 340 35.35 -119.36 66.82
CA ILE A 340 36.54 -118.49 66.89
C ILE A 340 37.78 -119.03 66.17
N GLU A 341 37.77 -118.96 64.83
CA GLU A 341 38.93 -118.66 63.96
C GLU A 341 38.54 -118.83 62.48
N GLU A 342 37.62 -117.97 62.02
CA GLU A 342 37.50 -117.52 60.62
C GLU A 342 36.61 -116.24 60.62
N LEU A 343 36.82 -115.21 61.46
CA LEU A 343 38.00 -114.34 61.54
C LEU A 343 38.71 -114.11 60.20
N ASP A 344 38.94 -112.83 59.89
CA ASP A 344 39.89 -112.31 58.90
C ASP A 344 39.89 -113.01 57.52
N GLU A 345 39.52 -112.36 56.43
CA GLU A 345 39.79 -110.96 56.11
C GLU A 345 39.08 -110.70 54.77
N ARG A 346 38.17 -109.73 54.63
CA ARG A 346 38.45 -108.36 54.13
C ARG A 346 37.10 -107.74 53.76
N LEU A 347 36.78 -106.46 54.03
CA LEU A 347 37.62 -105.38 54.52
C LEU A 347 36.77 -104.37 55.32
N LYS A 348 37.24 -104.05 56.53
CA LYS A 348 37.14 -102.72 57.16
C LYS A 348 37.18 -101.62 56.06
N ARG A 349 36.34 -100.57 56.01
CA ARG A 349 36.01 -99.63 57.09
C ARG A 349 35.15 -98.46 56.54
N ASN A 350 34.59 -97.67 57.46
CA ASN A 350 34.17 -96.26 57.32
C ASN A 350 32.84 -95.95 56.59
N ASP A 351 31.80 -95.76 57.42
CA ASP A 351 30.95 -94.54 57.41
C ASP A 351 31.82 -93.24 57.34
N PRO A 352 31.31 -92.09 56.85
CA PRO A 352 29.96 -91.60 57.14
C PRO A 352 29.18 -90.82 56.06
N ALA A 353 27.85 -90.90 56.17
CA ALA A 353 26.80 -89.85 56.13
C ALA A 353 27.11 -88.36 55.78
N PRO A 354 27.27 -87.95 54.50
CA PRO A 354 26.47 -86.77 54.07
C PRO A 354 25.90 -86.78 52.63
N LEU A 355 26.16 -87.79 51.81
CA LEU A 355 26.04 -87.66 50.34
C LEU A 355 24.64 -87.85 49.71
N TYR A 356 23.61 -88.27 50.45
CA TYR A 356 22.26 -88.50 49.89
C TYR A 356 21.23 -87.38 50.15
N ALA A 357 21.63 -86.25 50.75
CA ALA A 357 20.80 -85.05 50.81
C ALA A 357 20.80 -84.26 49.50
N GLN A 358 21.93 -84.23 48.78
CA GLN A 358 22.09 -83.46 47.53
C GLN A 358 21.24 -84.01 46.36
N ILE A 359 20.95 -85.31 46.34
CA ILE A 359 20.12 -85.93 45.29
C ILE A 359 18.66 -85.45 45.39
N ARG A 360 18.15 -85.17 46.60
CA ARG A 360 16.78 -84.69 46.80
C ARG A 360 16.61 -83.20 46.49
N GLN A 361 17.67 -82.39 46.62
CA GLN A 361 17.67 -80.99 46.20
C GLN A 361 17.63 -80.84 44.67
N LEU A 362 18.21 -81.78 43.91
CA LEU A 362 18.20 -81.75 42.44
C LEU A 362 16.87 -82.20 41.80
N GLN A 363 15.90 -82.71 42.57
CA GLN A 363 14.57 -83.06 42.07
C GLN A 363 13.52 -81.96 42.25
N ALA A 364 13.72 -80.98 43.14
CA ALA A 364 12.82 -79.82 43.27
C ALA A 364 13.09 -78.76 42.17
N ALA A 365 14.35 -78.57 41.77
CA ALA A 365 14.77 -77.60 40.76
C ALA A 365 14.31 -77.92 39.31
N LEU A 366 13.62 -79.05 39.10
CA LEU A 366 13.09 -79.46 37.79
C LEU A 366 11.62 -79.07 37.58
N ASP A 367 10.83 -78.93 38.66
CA ASP A 367 9.42 -78.52 38.56
C ASP A 367 9.26 -76.99 38.53
N GLU A 368 10.18 -76.24 39.14
CA GLU A 368 10.25 -74.77 39.05
C GLU A 368 10.46 -74.29 37.59
N ARG A 369 11.21 -75.07 36.79
CA ARG A 369 11.37 -74.84 35.34
C ARG A 369 10.15 -75.14 34.48
N ARG A 370 9.12 -75.80 35.02
CA ARG A 370 7.82 -75.98 34.34
C ARG A 370 6.87 -74.82 34.64
N SER A 371 6.84 -74.32 35.87
CA SER A 371 6.09 -73.09 36.21
C SER A 371 6.51 -71.90 35.36
N GLN A 372 7.82 -71.71 35.15
CA GLN A 372 8.35 -70.64 34.30
C GLN A 372 8.03 -70.79 32.80
N ALA A 373 7.60 -71.97 32.33
CA ALA A 373 7.19 -72.17 30.94
C ALA A 373 5.73 -71.69 30.72
N ASP A 374 4.83 -71.97 31.66
CA ASP A 374 3.44 -71.51 31.62
C ASP A 374 3.32 -69.99 31.82
N GLU A 375 4.22 -69.41 32.62
CA GLU A 375 4.30 -67.96 32.83
C GLU A 375 4.86 -67.23 31.59
N ASN A 376 5.83 -67.83 30.89
CA ASN A 376 6.27 -67.36 29.58
C ASN A 376 5.23 -67.57 28.47
N ALA A 377 4.33 -68.55 28.60
CA ALA A 377 3.21 -68.72 27.68
C ALA A 377 2.16 -67.62 27.90
N ARG A 378 1.80 -67.33 29.17
CA ARG A 378 0.90 -66.22 29.53
C ARG A 378 1.46 -64.86 29.10
N LEU A 379 2.73 -64.57 29.37
CA LEU A 379 3.38 -63.33 28.92
C LEU A 379 3.46 -63.23 27.38
N ARG A 380 3.50 -64.35 26.65
CA ARG A 380 3.41 -64.35 25.17
C ARG A 380 2.00 -64.11 24.68
N ASP A 381 0.98 -64.72 25.29
CA ASP A 381 -0.43 -64.45 24.97
C ASP A 381 -0.84 -63.02 25.34
N GLU A 382 -0.27 -62.46 26.40
CA GLU A 382 -0.49 -61.08 26.85
C GLU A 382 0.25 -60.08 25.95
N MET A 383 1.50 -60.37 25.56
CA MET A 383 2.22 -59.64 24.50
C MET A 383 1.55 -59.76 23.12
N GLN A 384 0.84 -60.86 22.84
CA GLN A 384 0.06 -61.04 21.61
C GLN A 384 -1.25 -60.25 21.68
N ARG A 385 -1.95 -60.26 22.82
CA ARG A 385 -3.13 -59.41 23.05
C ARG A 385 -2.80 -57.91 23.03
N LEU A 386 -1.66 -57.49 23.58
CA LEU A 386 -1.15 -56.12 23.45
C LEU A 386 -0.75 -55.79 22.00
N ARG A 387 -0.20 -56.75 21.24
CA ARG A 387 0.11 -56.58 19.81
C ARG A 387 -1.16 -56.44 18.96
N ASP A 388 -2.18 -57.21 19.27
CA ASP A 388 -3.45 -57.23 18.55
C ASP A 388 -4.32 -56.02 18.94
N SER A 389 -4.32 -55.58 20.22
CA SER A 389 -4.98 -54.33 20.64
C SER A 389 -4.27 -53.05 20.15
N TYR A 390 -3.00 -53.15 19.73
CA TYR A 390 -2.30 -52.07 19.02
C TYR A 390 -2.50 -52.10 17.50
N HIS A 391 -3.23 -53.08 16.95
CA HIS A 391 -3.54 -53.13 15.51
C HIS A 391 -4.90 -52.52 15.13
N ASP A 392 -5.78 -52.26 16.11
CA ASP A 392 -7.10 -51.64 15.89
C ASP A 392 -7.14 -50.11 16.09
N VAL A 393 -6.00 -49.49 16.39
CA VAL A 393 -5.83 -48.01 16.32
C VAL A 393 -4.69 -47.65 15.38
N ARG A 394 -4.84 -48.07 14.12
CA ARG A 394 -4.13 -47.47 12.99
C ARG A 394 -5.12 -46.60 12.22
N PRO A 395 -5.17 -45.28 12.43
CA PRO A 395 -5.91 -44.39 11.55
C PRO A 395 -5.17 -44.29 10.21
N THR A 396 -5.37 -45.28 9.35
CA THR A 396 -4.90 -45.26 7.96
C THR A 396 -5.44 -44.04 7.24
N VAL A 397 -6.65 -43.60 7.57
CA VAL A 397 -7.26 -42.39 7.02
C VAL A 397 -6.45 -41.13 7.37
N GLU A 398 -6.07 -40.93 8.63
CA GLU A 398 -5.29 -39.74 9.03
C GLU A 398 -3.86 -39.80 8.52
N PHE A 399 -3.18 -40.97 8.54
CA PHE A 399 -1.82 -41.07 8.02
C PHE A 399 -1.78 -40.95 6.49
N GLU A 400 -2.81 -41.43 5.77
CA GLU A 400 -2.94 -41.22 4.32
C GLU A 400 -3.37 -39.79 4.00
N GLN A 401 -4.25 -39.15 4.78
CA GLN A 401 -4.59 -37.73 4.64
C GLN A 401 -3.36 -36.85 4.89
N LEU A 402 -2.67 -37.02 6.01
CA LEU A 402 -1.48 -36.23 6.35
C LEU A 402 -0.34 -36.45 5.34
N ASN A 403 -0.18 -37.66 4.81
CA ASN A 403 0.82 -37.93 3.77
C ASN A 403 0.37 -37.37 2.40
N LYS A 404 -0.93 -37.29 2.13
CA LYS A 404 -1.51 -36.66 0.93
C LYS A 404 -1.38 -35.14 0.99
N GLU A 405 -1.70 -34.53 2.13
CA GLU A 405 -1.43 -33.13 2.46
C GLU A 405 0.07 -32.84 2.40
N LEU A 406 0.94 -33.72 2.89
CA LEU A 406 2.40 -33.58 2.74
C LEU A 406 2.83 -33.65 1.27
N THR A 407 2.19 -34.45 0.42
CA THR A 407 2.45 -34.46 -1.03
C THR A 407 1.89 -33.22 -1.73
N ASP A 408 0.73 -32.72 -1.33
CA ASP A 408 0.08 -31.54 -1.90
C ASP A 408 0.84 -30.26 -1.48
N VAL A 409 1.28 -30.16 -0.23
CA VAL A 409 2.20 -29.11 0.26
C VAL A 409 3.56 -29.19 -0.43
N LYS A 410 4.10 -30.39 -0.70
CA LYS A 410 5.32 -30.52 -1.54
C LYS A 410 5.08 -30.10 -2.99
N ALA A 411 3.91 -30.37 -3.55
CA ALA A 411 3.53 -29.94 -4.89
C ALA A 411 3.39 -28.42 -4.96
N GLU A 412 2.67 -27.80 -4.01
CA GLU A 412 2.56 -26.33 -3.87
C GLU A 412 3.93 -25.69 -3.63
N LEU A 413 4.78 -26.25 -2.76
CA LEU A 413 6.16 -25.79 -2.56
C LEU A 413 6.98 -25.87 -3.86
N SER A 414 6.77 -26.90 -4.69
CA SER A 414 7.43 -27.02 -6.00
C SER A 414 6.91 -25.99 -7.01
N LYS A 415 5.60 -25.72 -7.04
CA LYS A 415 5.00 -24.66 -7.86
C LYS A 415 5.50 -23.28 -7.41
N ALA A 416 5.53 -23.02 -6.11
CA ALA A 416 6.04 -21.78 -5.53
C ALA A 416 7.52 -21.59 -5.85
N LYS A 417 8.36 -22.63 -5.79
CA LYS A 417 9.76 -22.58 -6.26
C LYS A 417 9.88 -22.27 -7.75
N ILE A 418 9.02 -22.85 -8.60
CA ILE A 418 9.02 -22.56 -10.05
C ILE A 418 8.52 -21.12 -10.32
N GLN A 419 7.54 -20.62 -9.57
CA GLN A 419 7.06 -19.25 -9.68
C GLN A 419 8.07 -18.23 -9.16
N LEU A 420 8.77 -18.52 -8.06
CA LEU A 420 9.89 -17.71 -7.55
C LEU A 420 11.03 -17.67 -8.56
N ALA A 421 11.50 -18.82 -9.05
CA ALA A 421 12.51 -18.87 -10.11
C ALA A 421 12.06 -18.12 -11.39
N GLY A 422 10.77 -18.22 -11.75
CA GLY A 422 10.19 -17.49 -12.87
C GLY A 422 10.15 -15.97 -12.67
N ARG A 423 9.82 -15.50 -11.46
CA ARG A 423 9.85 -14.07 -11.10
C ARG A 423 11.29 -13.56 -11.02
N GLU A 424 12.19 -14.26 -10.36
CA GLU A 424 13.61 -13.93 -10.28
C GLU A 424 14.23 -13.82 -11.67
N ILE A 425 13.94 -14.76 -12.60
CA ILE A 425 14.40 -14.68 -14.00
C ILE A 425 13.77 -13.48 -14.74
N GLY A 426 12.51 -13.14 -14.44
CA GLY A 426 11.82 -11.97 -14.98
C GLY A 426 12.43 -10.64 -14.52
N GLU A 427 12.54 -10.46 -13.21
CA GLU A 427 13.11 -9.27 -12.55
C GLU A 427 14.60 -9.10 -12.91
N ILE A 428 15.39 -10.18 -12.91
CA ILE A 428 16.78 -10.15 -13.42
C ILE A 428 16.82 -9.82 -14.91
N GLY A 429 15.82 -10.25 -15.68
CA GLY A 429 15.66 -9.90 -17.10
C GLY A 429 15.38 -8.41 -17.32
N GLU A 430 14.53 -7.81 -16.49
CA GLU A 430 14.20 -6.38 -16.52
C GLU A 430 15.36 -5.52 -16.02
N LEU A 431 15.98 -5.87 -14.89
CA LEU A 431 17.19 -5.22 -14.40
C LEU A 431 18.34 -5.27 -15.42
N ARG A 432 18.47 -6.34 -16.21
CA ARG A 432 19.44 -6.41 -17.33
C ARG A 432 19.09 -5.49 -18.49
N ARG A 433 17.80 -5.28 -18.81
CA ARG A 433 17.37 -4.29 -19.82
C ARG A 433 17.64 -2.87 -19.31
N GLU A 434 17.30 -2.57 -18.06
CA GLU A 434 17.54 -1.26 -17.46
C GLU A 434 19.04 -0.95 -17.35
N LEU A 435 19.87 -1.92 -16.94
CA LEU A 435 21.33 -1.78 -16.94
C LEU A 435 21.90 -1.55 -18.35
N THR A 436 21.33 -2.17 -19.38
CA THR A 436 21.73 -1.96 -20.77
C THR A 436 21.33 -0.55 -21.26
N ARG A 437 20.14 -0.08 -20.88
CA ARG A 437 19.65 1.27 -21.17
C ARG A 437 20.49 2.34 -20.46
N LEU A 438 20.83 2.13 -19.19
CA LEU A 438 21.69 3.03 -18.41
C LEU A 438 23.10 3.10 -18.99
N ARG A 439 23.70 1.97 -19.40
CA ARG A 439 24.98 1.96 -20.12
C ARG A 439 24.91 2.66 -21.47
N GLN A 440 23.77 2.61 -22.16
CA GLN A 440 23.60 3.38 -23.39
C GLN A 440 23.51 4.88 -23.08
N LEU A 441 22.74 5.29 -22.07
CA LEU A 441 22.68 6.68 -21.60
C LEU A 441 24.04 7.22 -21.14
N GLU A 442 24.82 6.41 -20.41
CA GLU A 442 26.18 6.73 -19.97
C GLU A 442 27.12 6.91 -21.17
N LYS A 443 26.95 6.09 -22.21
CA LYS A 443 27.71 6.21 -23.46
C LYS A 443 27.29 7.44 -24.26
N ASP A 444 26.01 7.76 -24.29
CA ASP A 444 25.48 8.94 -24.97
C ASP A 444 25.88 10.23 -24.23
N TYR A 445 25.94 10.21 -22.89
CA TYR A 445 26.48 11.27 -22.04
C TYR A 445 27.98 11.47 -22.26
N ASN A 446 28.77 10.39 -22.27
CA ASN A 446 30.21 10.46 -22.54
C ASN A 446 30.56 10.81 -24.00
N ASN A 447 29.60 10.70 -24.93
CA ASN A 447 29.74 11.13 -26.33
C ASN A 447 29.28 12.59 -26.56
N MET A 448 28.83 13.31 -25.53
CA MET A 448 28.59 14.77 -25.62
C MET A 448 29.91 15.54 -25.45
N GLU A 449 30.70 15.62 -26.51
CA GLU A 449 31.84 16.54 -26.61
C GLU A 449 31.34 18.01 -26.75
N ASP A 450 30.95 18.63 -25.64
CA ASP A 450 31.41 19.98 -25.20
C ASP A 450 30.63 20.48 -23.96
N PRO A 451 31.25 20.56 -22.77
CA PRO A 451 30.59 21.04 -21.55
C PRO A 451 30.76 22.56 -21.30
N GLU A 452 31.44 23.30 -22.19
CA GLU A 452 31.68 24.75 -22.05
C GLU A 452 30.38 25.58 -21.90
N PRO A 453 29.30 25.37 -22.67
CA PRO A 453 28.09 26.19 -22.54
C PRO A 453 27.41 26.02 -21.19
N LEU A 454 27.44 24.80 -20.63
CA LEU A 454 26.80 24.51 -19.35
C LEU A 454 27.59 25.07 -18.17
N HIS A 455 28.92 25.03 -18.23
CA HIS A 455 29.77 25.63 -17.19
C HIS A 455 29.65 27.17 -17.21
N ALA A 456 29.68 27.78 -18.40
CA ALA A 456 29.49 29.23 -18.53
C ALA A 456 28.11 29.70 -18.02
N GLU A 457 27.05 28.92 -18.23
CA GLU A 457 25.71 29.25 -17.72
C GLU A 457 25.59 28.99 -16.20
N ILE A 458 26.23 27.95 -15.66
CA ILE A 458 26.33 27.73 -14.21
C ILE A 458 27.10 28.88 -13.53
N ASP A 459 28.22 29.34 -14.11
CA ASP A 459 29.00 30.45 -13.57
C ASP A 459 28.21 31.76 -13.58
N ARG A 460 27.46 32.03 -14.67
CA ARG A 460 26.52 33.17 -14.74
C ARG A 460 25.45 33.11 -13.65
N LEU A 461 24.77 31.97 -13.51
CA LEU A 461 23.74 31.78 -12.50
C LEU A 461 24.32 31.91 -11.07
N GLN A 462 25.57 31.48 -10.85
CA GLN A 462 26.26 31.69 -9.57
C GLN A 462 26.62 33.16 -9.32
N GLU A 463 26.98 33.94 -10.34
CA GLU A 463 27.17 35.40 -10.19
C GLU A 463 25.84 36.13 -9.95
N GLU A 464 24.76 35.75 -10.62
CA GLU A 464 23.43 36.33 -10.41
C GLU A 464 22.91 36.03 -8.99
N VAL A 465 23.08 34.80 -8.50
CA VAL A 465 22.75 34.45 -7.11
C VAL A 465 23.58 35.27 -6.12
N LYS A 466 24.89 35.47 -6.36
CA LYS A 466 25.74 36.31 -5.51
C LYS A 466 25.29 37.78 -5.50
N ARG A 467 24.88 38.34 -6.64
CA ARG A 467 24.35 39.70 -6.74
C ARG A 467 23.02 39.84 -6.01
N ALA A 468 22.08 38.93 -6.24
CA ALA A 468 20.81 38.89 -5.53
C ALA A 468 21.01 38.81 -4.02
N HIS A 469 22.00 38.02 -3.55
CA HIS A 469 22.28 37.91 -2.12
C HIS A 469 22.88 39.20 -1.53
N LEU A 470 23.74 39.89 -2.28
CA LEU A 470 24.26 41.22 -1.91
C LEU A 470 23.15 42.28 -1.87
N GLU A 471 22.25 42.28 -2.86
CA GLU A 471 21.08 43.17 -2.88
C GLU A 471 20.12 42.87 -1.71
N THR A 472 19.90 41.60 -1.34
CA THR A 472 19.11 41.28 -0.14
C THR A 472 19.79 41.77 1.14
N LEU A 473 21.12 41.68 1.23
CA LEU A 473 21.87 42.13 2.42
C LEU A 473 21.93 43.67 2.53
N GLU A 474 21.91 44.38 1.40
CA GLU A 474 21.72 45.84 1.37
C GLU A 474 20.27 46.26 1.66
N ALA A 475 19.29 45.47 1.21
CA ALA A 475 17.89 45.68 1.52
C ALA A 475 17.61 45.47 3.02
N GLU A 476 18.14 44.42 3.64
CA GLU A 476 18.07 44.19 5.09
C GLU A 476 18.71 45.34 5.88
N LYS A 477 19.87 45.86 5.45
CA LYS A 477 20.50 47.04 6.06
C LYS A 477 19.71 48.33 5.89
N LYS A 478 18.85 48.44 4.88
CA LYS A 478 17.91 49.56 4.67
C LYS A 478 16.54 49.33 5.32
N ALA A 479 16.21 48.10 5.71
CA ALA A 479 14.93 47.70 6.29
C ALA A 479 14.97 47.52 7.82
N ALA A 480 16.11 47.77 8.47
CA ALA A 480 16.15 47.98 9.92
C ALA A 480 15.43 49.30 10.25
N PRO A 481 14.35 49.30 11.06
CA PRO A 481 13.62 50.53 11.36
C PRO A 481 14.47 51.46 12.21
N GLN A 482 14.58 52.72 11.76
CA GLN A 482 15.05 53.81 12.60
C GLN A 482 13.97 54.11 13.65
N HIS A 483 14.03 53.41 14.78
CA HIS A 483 13.34 53.87 15.98
C HIS A 483 14.13 55.03 16.56
N ASP A 484 13.51 56.20 16.57
CA ASP A 484 14.04 57.36 17.27
C ASP A 484 14.19 57.01 18.76
N ALA A 485 15.20 57.58 19.42
CA ALA A 485 15.58 57.23 20.78
C ALA A 485 14.49 57.50 21.86
N GLY A 486 13.38 58.13 21.48
CA GLY A 486 12.19 58.29 22.32
C GLY A 486 11.40 56.99 22.51
N ASP A 487 11.16 56.22 21.43
CA ASP A 487 10.32 55.01 21.47
C ASP A 487 10.90 53.94 22.40
N LEU A 488 12.23 53.76 22.36
CA LEU A 488 12.96 52.84 23.23
C LEU A 488 12.86 53.24 24.70
N ALA A 489 12.94 54.54 25.01
CA ALA A 489 12.81 55.04 26.38
C ALA A 489 11.38 54.87 26.93
N GLU A 490 10.36 55.03 26.08
CA GLU A 490 8.96 54.84 26.47
C GLU A 490 8.62 53.34 26.67
N ILE A 491 9.19 52.45 25.86
CA ILE A 491 9.11 50.99 26.05
C ILE A 491 9.83 50.53 27.32
N GLU A 492 11.00 51.09 27.66
CA GLU A 492 11.68 50.80 28.93
C GLU A 492 10.90 51.30 30.14
N ARG A 493 10.24 52.45 30.02
CA ARG A 493 9.39 53.01 31.08
C ARG A 493 8.14 52.15 31.34
N LEU A 494 7.46 51.72 30.28
CA LEU A 494 6.30 50.81 30.37
C LEU A 494 6.70 49.43 30.90
N LYS A 495 7.92 48.95 30.63
CA LYS A 495 8.47 47.74 31.26
C LYS A 495 8.72 47.93 32.76
N GLN A 496 9.27 49.07 33.18
CA GLN A 496 9.47 49.37 34.60
C GLN A 496 8.13 49.46 35.35
N GLU A 497 7.11 50.11 34.79
CA GLU A 497 5.77 50.16 35.40
C GLU A 497 5.13 48.76 35.50
N LEU A 498 5.28 47.90 34.49
CA LEU A 498 4.84 46.49 34.55
C LEU A 498 5.60 45.67 35.61
N GLU A 499 6.89 45.93 35.78
CA GLU A 499 7.73 45.21 36.75
C GLU A 499 7.51 45.70 38.20
N GLU A 500 7.17 46.97 38.39
CA GLU A 500 6.68 47.51 39.67
C GLU A 500 5.29 46.98 40.02
N ALA A 501 4.37 46.89 39.04
CA ALA A 501 3.05 46.27 39.22
C ALA A 501 3.17 44.79 39.59
N HIS A 502 4.10 44.04 38.99
CA HIS A 502 4.37 42.65 39.37
C HIS A 502 4.96 42.53 40.79
N LYS A 503 5.90 43.41 41.18
CA LYS A 503 6.46 43.43 42.55
C LYS A 503 5.44 43.84 43.62
N ALA A 504 4.44 44.64 43.27
CA ALA A 504 3.32 44.96 44.16
C ALA A 504 2.39 43.76 44.42
N ALA A 505 2.34 42.77 43.51
CA ALA A 505 1.53 41.56 43.65
C ALA A 505 2.19 40.44 44.49
N GLU A 506 3.49 40.55 44.82
CA GLU A 506 4.27 39.49 45.49
C GLU A 506 4.64 39.77 46.97
N GLN A 507 4.02 40.77 47.64
CA GLN A 507 4.23 40.97 49.09
C GLN A 507 3.21 40.17 49.96
N PRO A 508 3.65 39.46 51.02
CA PRO A 508 2.80 38.48 51.71
C PRO A 508 2.09 38.97 52.99
N ALA A 509 0.87 38.44 53.20
CA ALA A 509 0.10 38.34 54.47
C ALA A 509 -0.51 39.66 55.04
N PRO A 510 -1.61 39.62 55.84
CA PRO A 510 -2.14 38.48 56.61
C PRO A 510 -3.66 38.18 56.53
N ALA A 511 -4.08 37.17 57.30
CA ALA A 511 -5.38 36.50 57.36
C ALA A 511 -6.68 37.33 57.42
N ALA A 512 -7.70 36.88 56.68
CA ALA A 512 -9.12 37.00 57.02
C ALA A 512 -9.98 35.93 56.28
N GLU A 513 -11.18 35.71 56.82
CA GLU A 513 -12.23 34.68 56.59
C GLU A 513 -12.78 34.49 55.16
N PRO A 514 -13.54 33.39 54.89
CA PRO A 514 -13.93 32.99 53.53
C PRO A 514 -15.19 33.71 53.02
N VAL A 515 -15.16 34.17 51.76
CA VAL A 515 -16.35 34.63 51.04
C VAL A 515 -16.46 33.91 49.69
N ASN A 516 -17.71 33.62 49.34
CA ASN A 516 -18.16 32.77 48.24
C ASN A 516 -18.52 33.64 47.02
N GLU A 517 -17.77 33.54 45.91
CA GLU A 517 -18.06 34.26 44.66
C GLU A 517 -18.32 33.29 43.49
N GLN A 518 -19.21 33.72 42.60
CA GLN A 518 -20.09 32.82 41.84
C GLN A 518 -19.61 32.55 40.39
N PRO A 519 -20.05 31.45 39.74
CA PRO A 519 -19.59 31.10 38.39
C PRO A 519 -20.03 32.05 37.26
N ASP A 520 -21.06 32.86 37.49
CA ASP A 520 -21.84 33.50 36.42
C ASP A 520 -21.06 34.55 35.60
N GLU A 521 -20.05 35.23 36.15
CA GLU A 521 -19.27 36.23 35.40
C GLU A 521 -18.36 35.60 34.34
N ARG A 522 -17.73 34.46 34.65
CA ARG A 522 -16.89 33.73 33.66
C ARG A 522 -17.73 33.17 32.51
N ASP A 523 -18.93 32.69 32.80
CA ASP A 523 -19.84 32.19 31.77
C ASP A 523 -20.40 33.34 30.92
N ALA A 524 -20.60 34.53 31.49
CA ALA A 524 -20.96 35.73 30.75
C ALA A 524 -19.84 36.21 29.79
N GLU A 525 -18.59 36.25 30.25
CA GLU A 525 -17.43 36.57 29.39
C GLU A 525 -17.24 35.55 28.26
N MET A 526 -17.37 34.25 28.57
CA MET A 526 -17.31 33.18 27.57
C MET A 526 -18.43 33.29 26.53
N GLN A 527 -19.65 33.66 26.93
CA GLN A 527 -20.75 33.89 25.99
C GLN A 527 -20.54 35.16 25.14
N ALA A 528 -19.96 36.22 25.70
CA ALA A 528 -19.60 37.42 24.94
C ALA A 528 -18.56 37.12 23.85
N LEU A 529 -17.48 36.40 24.20
CA LEU A 529 -16.45 35.96 23.25
C LEU A 529 -17.01 35.04 22.16
N GLN A 530 -17.91 34.12 22.50
CA GLN A 530 -18.59 33.28 21.50
C GLN A 530 -19.49 34.10 20.57
N ALA A 531 -20.15 35.15 21.07
CA ALA A 531 -20.98 36.04 20.25
C ALA A 531 -20.13 36.88 19.27
N GLU A 532 -18.96 37.36 19.68
CA GLU A 532 -18.03 38.06 18.78
C GLU A 532 -17.46 37.13 17.70
N LEU A 533 -17.01 35.93 18.08
CA LEU A 533 -16.49 34.94 17.13
C LEU A 533 -17.55 34.54 16.08
N LYS A 534 -18.83 34.52 16.48
CA LYS A 534 -19.97 34.30 15.57
C LYS A 534 -20.22 35.47 14.62
N LYS A 535 -20.01 36.74 15.05
CA LYS A 535 -20.06 37.92 14.17
C LYS A 535 -18.92 37.89 13.15
N VAL A 536 -17.68 37.64 13.58
CA VAL A 536 -16.50 37.56 12.69
C VAL A 536 -16.69 36.48 11.62
N LYS A 537 -17.22 35.31 12.00
CA LYS A 537 -17.52 34.22 11.05
C LYS A 537 -18.63 34.57 10.05
N ALA A 538 -19.61 35.38 10.44
CA ALA A 538 -20.64 35.86 9.54
C ALA A 538 -20.10 36.88 8.51
N GLU A 539 -19.25 37.81 8.95
CA GLU A 539 -18.64 38.82 8.06
C GLU A 539 -17.66 38.17 7.06
N LEU A 540 -16.88 37.17 7.51
CA LEU A 540 -16.01 36.38 6.62
C LEU A 540 -16.80 35.67 5.51
N ASN A 541 -17.93 35.03 5.86
CA ASN A 541 -18.81 34.40 4.87
C ASN A 541 -19.41 35.42 3.89
N ARG A 542 -19.75 36.62 4.36
CA ARG A 542 -20.24 37.72 3.53
C ARG A 542 -19.18 38.16 2.53
N GLN A 543 -17.93 38.28 2.96
CA GLN A 543 -16.79 38.64 2.10
C GLN A 543 -16.50 37.56 1.04
N ILE A 544 -16.57 36.27 1.41
CA ILE A 544 -16.45 35.15 0.48
C ILE A 544 -17.54 35.23 -0.60
N GLN A 545 -18.78 35.54 -0.21
CA GLN A 545 -19.91 35.61 -1.14
C GLN A 545 -19.83 36.82 -2.08
N ILE A 546 -19.31 37.97 -1.60
CA ILE A 546 -18.98 39.13 -2.43
C ILE A 546 -17.92 38.76 -3.47
N ASN A 547 -16.82 38.11 -3.04
CA ASN A 547 -15.73 37.71 -3.94
C ASN A 547 -16.18 36.69 -4.99
N GLN A 548 -17.07 35.75 -4.63
CA GLN A 548 -17.68 34.82 -5.58
C GLN A 548 -18.61 35.52 -6.59
N SER A 549 -19.27 36.61 -6.20
CA SER A 549 -20.14 37.40 -7.09
C SER A 549 -19.39 38.24 -8.13
N GLN A 550 -18.11 38.53 -7.89
CA GLN A 550 -17.26 39.33 -8.78
C GLN A 550 -16.50 38.50 -9.84
N ALA A 551 -16.63 37.16 -9.82
CA ALA A 551 -16.03 36.30 -10.84
C ALA A 551 -16.68 36.53 -12.24
N PRO A 552 -15.91 36.79 -13.30
CA PRO A 552 -16.47 37.08 -14.62
C PRO A 552 -17.18 35.86 -15.21
N ARG A 553 -18.47 36.01 -15.53
CA ARG A 553 -19.29 34.96 -16.15
C ARG A 553 -18.74 34.56 -17.53
N GLY A 554 -18.02 33.44 -17.57
CA GLY A 554 -17.50 32.84 -18.80
C GLY A 554 -18.59 32.64 -19.86
N LYS A 555 -18.31 33.09 -21.09
CA LYS A 555 -19.27 33.01 -22.21
C LYS A 555 -19.59 31.56 -22.54
N LYS A 556 -20.88 31.19 -22.53
CA LYS A 556 -21.34 29.89 -23.05
C LYS A 556 -20.92 29.72 -24.51
N LYS A 557 -20.17 28.65 -24.82
CA LYS A 557 -19.93 28.21 -26.21
C LYS A 557 -21.29 27.96 -26.87
N LYS A 558 -21.57 28.63 -28.00
CA LYS A 558 -22.64 28.22 -28.92
C LYS A 558 -22.22 26.90 -29.57
N GLY A 559 -23.17 25.98 -29.74
CA GLY A 559 -22.94 24.77 -30.54
C GLY A 559 -22.72 25.12 -32.02
N GLY A 560 -21.81 24.39 -32.66
CA GLY A 560 -21.66 24.27 -34.10
C GLY A 560 -21.86 22.81 -34.50
N LYS A 561 -22.39 22.59 -35.71
CA LYS A 561 -22.59 21.26 -36.29
C LYS A 561 -21.27 20.60 -36.66
#